data_AF-G5NFP0-F1
#
_entry.id   AF-G5NFP0-F1
#
_cell.length_a   1.000
_cell.length_b   1.000
_cell.length_c   1.000
_cell.angle_alpha   90.00
_cell.angle_beta   90.00
_cell.angle_gamma   90.00
#
_symmetry.space_group_name_H-M   'P 1'
#
loop_
_entity.id
_entity.type
_entity.pdbx_description
1 polymer ?
#
loop_
_entity_poly.entity_id
_entity_poly.type
_entity_poly.pdbx_seq_one_letter_code
_entity_poly.pdbx_strand_id
1 'polypeptide(L)'
;MLSWRALCERIDALAGGFAAQGVREGDGVLLRAGNQPRTLLAWLALMQCGARVLPVNPQLPQTLLEALVPKLTLRFALTLEGENALRFPD
;
A
#
# COMPACT_ATOMS: atom_id res chain seq x y z
N MET A 1 16.22 15.40 10.98
CA MET A 1 14.99 16.22 11.01
C MET A 1 14.39 16.19 9.61
N LEU A 2 13.10 15.91 9.46
CA LEU A 2 12.43 15.84 8.15
C LEU A 2 11.78 17.21 7.86
N SER A 3 12.15 17.87 6.77
CA SER A 3 11.46 19.09 6.31
C SER A 3 10.25 18.71 5.46
N TRP A 4 9.29 19.63 5.31
CA TRP A 4 8.16 19.43 4.41
C TRP A 4 8.61 19.16 2.96
N ARG A 5 9.66 19.85 2.50
CA ARG A 5 10.26 19.60 1.18
C ARG A 5 10.80 18.17 1.06
N ALA A 6 11.60 17.74 2.04
CA ALA A 6 12.17 16.40 2.04
C ALA A 6 11.10 15.30 2.19
N LEU A 7 9.96 15.62 2.82
CA LEU A 7 8.80 14.73 2.87
C LEU A 7 8.19 14.59 1.47
N CYS A 8 7.87 15.70 0.79
CA CYS A 8 7.31 15.68 -0.57
C CYS A 8 8.21 14.92 -1.53
N GLU A 9 9.51 15.20 -1.56
CA GLU A 9 10.47 14.52 -2.45
C GLU A 9 10.45 12.98 -2.27
N ARG A 10 10.30 12.50 -1.03
CA ARG A 10 10.21 11.06 -0.75
C ARG A 10 8.89 10.47 -1.20
N ILE A 11 7.78 11.19 -1.02
CA ILE A 11 6.45 10.75 -1.46
C ILE A 11 6.43 10.70 -2.99
N ASP A 12 6.93 11.74 -3.67
CA ASP A 12 7.00 11.82 -5.13
C ASP A 12 7.82 10.66 -5.72
N ALA A 13 8.97 10.35 -5.12
CA ALA A 13 9.81 9.22 -5.55
C ALA A 13 9.09 7.87 -5.41
N LEU A 14 8.40 7.65 -4.28
CA LEU A 14 7.61 6.43 -4.08
C LEU A 14 6.42 6.35 -5.03
N ALA A 15 5.70 7.46 -5.24
CA ALA A 15 4.57 7.53 -6.15
C ALA A 15 5.00 7.22 -7.59
N GLY A 16 6.13 7.79 -8.04
CA GLY A 16 6.75 7.45 -9.32
C GLY A 16 7.09 5.97 -9.44
N GLY A 17 7.64 5.38 -8.37
CA GLY A 17 7.92 3.93 -8.31
C GLY A 17 6.66 3.05 -8.39
N PHE A 18 5.56 3.44 -7.74
CA PHE A 18 4.28 2.72 -7.83
C PHE A 18 3.63 2.88 -9.21
N ALA A 19 3.66 4.09 -9.78
CA ALA A 19 3.17 4.35 -11.13
C ALA A 19 3.96 3.54 -12.17
N ALA A 20 5.28 3.44 -12.02
CA ALA A 20 6.13 2.61 -12.88
C ALA A 20 5.82 1.10 -12.77
N GLN A 21 5.32 0.65 -11.61
CA GLN A 21 4.81 -0.71 -11.41
C GLN A 21 3.36 -0.89 -11.92
N GLY A 22 2.75 0.17 -12.44
CA GLY A 22 1.46 0.13 -13.10
C GLY A 22 0.26 0.52 -12.23
N VAL A 23 0.48 0.99 -11.00
CA VAL A 23 -0.58 1.57 -10.15
C VAL A 23 -1.14 2.81 -10.83
N ARG A 24 -2.47 2.88 -10.95
CA ARG A 24 -3.20 3.99 -11.56
C ARG A 24 -4.28 4.51 -10.63
N GLU A 25 -4.83 5.67 -10.98
CA GLU A 25 -6.00 6.23 -10.30
C GLU A 25 -7.15 5.21 -10.23
N GLY A 26 -7.76 5.09 -9.05
CA GLY A 26 -8.86 4.17 -8.79
C GLY A 26 -8.45 2.73 -8.46
N ASP A 27 -7.21 2.33 -8.73
CA ASP A 27 -6.72 0.99 -8.37
C ASP A 27 -6.80 0.79 -6.85
N GLY A 28 -7.32 -0.38 -6.44
CA GLY A 28 -7.33 -0.77 -5.04
C GLY A 28 -5.98 -1.34 -4.64
N VAL A 29 -5.36 -0.79 -3.59
CA VAL A 29 -4.06 -1.23 -3.10
C VAL A 29 -4.16 -1.60 -1.63
N LEU A 30 -3.88 -2.86 -1.32
CA LEU A 30 -3.75 -3.32 0.05
C LEU A 30 -2.38 -2.93 0.60
N LEU A 31 -2.35 -2.26 1.75
CA LEU A 31 -1.13 -1.89 2.46
C LEU A 31 -1.06 -2.63 3.79
N ARG A 32 -0.28 -3.73 3.86
CA ARG A 32 -0.07 -4.50 5.09
C ARG A 32 1.20 -4.03 5.79
N ALA A 33 1.03 -3.28 6.86
CA ALA A 33 2.14 -2.68 7.59
C ALA A 33 1.72 -2.18 8.99
N GLY A 34 2.65 -2.19 9.94
CA GLY A 34 2.47 -1.56 11.25
C GLY A 34 2.61 -0.04 11.24
N ASN A 35 2.43 0.58 12.40
CA ASN A 35 2.49 2.03 12.59
C ASN A 35 3.94 2.53 12.61
N GLN A 36 4.50 2.83 11.43
CA GLN A 36 5.86 3.30 11.28
C GLN A 36 5.96 4.39 10.21
N PRO A 37 6.99 5.27 10.25
CA PRO A 37 7.13 6.37 9.28
C PRO A 37 7.13 5.92 7.81
N ARG A 38 7.72 4.76 7.50
CA ARG A 38 7.72 4.22 6.12
C ARG A 38 6.31 3.85 5.64
N THR A 39 5.44 3.40 6.53
CA THR A 39 4.04 3.09 6.23
C THR A 39 3.28 4.34 5.83
N LEU A 40 3.50 5.43 6.58
CA LEU A 40 2.89 6.72 6.26
C LEU A 40 3.36 7.24 4.89
N LEU A 41 4.66 7.15 4.60
CA LEU A 41 5.21 7.54 3.30
C LEU A 41 4.60 6.73 2.15
N ALA A 42 4.54 5.41 2.28
CA ALA A 42 3.95 4.54 1.27
C ALA A 42 2.45 4.81 1.07
N TRP A 43 1.71 5.03 2.15
CA TRP A 43 0.29 5.38 2.09
C TRP A 43 0.08 6.71 1.35
N LEU A 44 0.81 7.77 1.73
CA LEU A 44 0.71 9.07 1.07
C LEU A 44 1.06 8.99 -0.43
N ALA A 45 2.10 8.23 -0.78
CA ALA A 45 2.50 8.03 -2.16
C ALA A 45 1.44 7.28 -2.99
N LEU A 46 0.81 6.25 -2.41
CA LEU A 46 -0.31 5.56 -3.06
C LEU A 46 -1.52 6.49 -3.26
N MET A 47 -1.83 7.32 -2.26
CA MET A 47 -2.90 8.33 -2.41
C MET A 47 -2.56 9.37 -3.48
N GLN A 48 -1.29 9.76 -3.61
CA GLN A 48 -0.84 10.65 -4.68
C GLN A 48 -0.98 10.04 -6.07
N CYS A 49 -0.85 8.71 -6.21
CA CYS A 49 -1.19 7.99 -7.45
C CYS A 49 -2.71 7.93 -7.72
N GLY A 50 -3.55 8.46 -6.84
CA GLY A 50 -5.01 8.35 -6.92
C GLY A 50 -5.53 6.96 -6.54
N ALA A 51 -4.71 6.12 -5.90
CA ALA A 51 -5.11 4.77 -5.52
C ALA A 51 -6.02 4.77 -4.28
N ARG A 52 -6.93 3.79 -4.21
CA ARG A 52 -7.73 3.52 -3.03
C ARG A 52 -6.95 2.59 -2.10
N VAL A 53 -6.52 3.09 -0.95
CA VAL A 53 -5.67 2.33 -0.04
C VAL A 53 -6.52 1.58 1.00
N LEU A 54 -6.32 0.27 1.11
CA LEU A 54 -6.83 -0.55 2.21
C LEU A 54 -5.69 -0.84 3.20
N PRO A 55 -5.60 -0.12 4.33
CA PRO A 55 -4.62 -0.43 5.36
C PRO A 55 -5.00 -1.72 6.09
N VAL A 56 -4.05 -2.64 6.26
CA VAL A 56 -4.23 -3.92 6.95
C VAL A 56 -3.19 -4.04 8.07
N ASN A 57 -3.66 -4.20 9.30
CA ASN A 57 -2.78 -4.49 10.43
C ASN A 57 -2.09 -5.85 10.19
N PRO A 58 -0.76 -5.95 10.29
CA PRO A 58 -0.03 -7.22 10.11
C PRO A 58 -0.49 -8.34 11.04
N GLN A 59 -1.03 -7.99 12.21
CA GLN A 59 -1.58 -8.92 13.22
C GLN A 59 -2.98 -9.45 12.86
N LEU A 60 -3.60 -8.94 11.79
CA LEU A 60 -4.89 -9.46 11.32
C LEU A 60 -4.71 -10.93 10.89
N PRO A 61 -5.54 -11.87 11.39
CA PRO A 61 -5.44 -13.28 11.02
C PRO A 61 -5.53 -13.48 9.51
N GLN A 62 -4.65 -14.33 8.98
CA GLN A 62 -4.57 -14.63 7.55
C GLN A 62 -5.89 -15.19 7.01
N THR A 63 -6.59 -16.02 7.77
CA THR A 63 -7.89 -16.60 7.41
C THR A 63 -8.97 -15.55 7.19
N LEU A 64 -8.97 -14.47 7.98
CA LEU A 64 -9.90 -13.36 7.81
C LEU A 64 -9.56 -12.56 6.55
N LEU A 65 -8.27 -12.38 6.27
CA LEU A 65 -7.81 -11.68 5.09
C LEU A 65 -8.19 -12.44 3.80
N GLU A 66 -8.02 -13.75 3.79
CA GLU A 66 -8.47 -14.64 2.71
C GLU A 66 -9.98 -14.61 2.50
N ALA A 67 -10.77 -14.45 3.56
CA ALA A 67 -12.23 -14.34 3.46
C ALA A 67 -12.71 -12.97 2.94
N LEU A 68 -11.93 -11.90 3.16
CA LEU A 68 -12.30 -10.53 2.80
C LEU A 68 -11.76 -10.11 1.43
N VAL A 69 -10.49 -10.37 1.13
CA VAL A 69 -9.79 -9.88 -0.07
C VAL A 69 -10.53 -10.21 -1.38
N PRO A 70 -11.04 -11.44 -1.60
CA PRO A 70 -11.76 -11.77 -2.85
C PRO A 70 -13.02 -10.94 -3.10
N LYS A 71 -13.58 -10.31 -2.06
CA LYS A 71 -14.79 -9.47 -2.16
C LYS A 71 -14.47 -8.01 -2.46
N LEU A 72 -13.19 -7.65 -2.49
CA LEU A 72 -12.70 -6.29 -2.68
C LEU A 72 -12.08 -6.15 -4.07
N THR A 73 -12.22 -4.97 -4.66
CA THR A 73 -11.61 -4.63 -5.95
C THR A 73 -10.17 -4.18 -5.77
N LEU A 74 -9.32 -5.07 -5.26
CA LEU A 74 -7.90 -4.86 -5.05
C LEU A 74 -7.09 -5.41 -6.23
N ARG A 75 -6.09 -4.65 -6.68
CA ARG A 75 -5.23 -4.99 -7.81
C ARG A 75 -3.76 -5.12 -7.43
N PHE A 76 -3.34 -4.43 -6.37
CA PHE A 76 -1.97 -4.49 -5.85
C PHE A 76 -1.96 -4.74 -4.34
N ALA A 77 -0.87 -5.33 -3.86
CA ALA A 77 -0.55 -5.45 -2.45
C ALA A 77 0.86 -4.93 -2.21
N LEU A 78 1.00 -4.10 -1.18
CA LEU A 78 2.27 -3.69 -0.61
C LEU A 78 2.36 -4.24 0.81
N THR A 79 3.25 -5.21 1.00
CA THR A 79 3.56 -5.77 2.31
C THR A 79 4.90 -5.20 2.77
N LEU A 80 4.88 -4.34 3.79
CA LEU A 80 6.09 -3.78 4.39
C LEU A 80 6.55 -4.56 5.63
N GLU A 81 5.69 -5.45 6.14
CA GLU A 81 5.92 -6.31 7.30
C GLU A 81 5.15 -7.63 7.14
N GLY A 82 5.80 -8.77 7.45
CA GLY A 82 5.23 -10.12 7.38
C GLY A 82 5.73 -10.92 6.17
N GLU A 83 5.85 -12.24 6.34
CA GLU A 83 6.47 -13.16 5.36
C GLU A 83 5.53 -13.61 4.23
N ASN A 84 4.22 -13.38 4.36
CA ASN A 84 3.22 -13.91 3.43
C ASN A 84 2.78 -12.87 2.40
N ALA A 85 3.30 -13.02 1.17
CA ALA A 85 2.77 -12.34 0.00
C ALA A 85 1.32 -12.80 -0.23
N LEU A 86 0.37 -11.85 -0.23
CA LEU A 86 -0.98 -12.12 -0.69
C LEU A 86 -0.94 -12.40 -2.18
N ARG A 87 -1.49 -13.55 -2.58
CA ARG A 87 -1.67 -13.87 -3.99
C ARG A 87 -3.02 -13.30 -4.43
N PHE A 88 -2.99 -12.46 -5.46
CA PHE A 88 -4.21 -12.09 -6.18
C PHE A 88 -4.61 -13.25 -7.09
N PRO A 89 -5.90 -13.54 -7.24
CA PRO A 89 -6.37 -14.40 -8.32
C PRO A 89 -6.08 -13.74 -9.69
N ASP A 90 -5.84 -14.57 -10.71
CA ASP A 90 -5.61 -14.16 -12.10
C ASP A 90 -6.83 -13.44 -12.72
#